data_AF-A0A1X7VP30-F1
#
_entry.id   AF-A0A1X7VP30-F1
#
_cell.length_a   1.000
_cell.length_b   1.000
_cell.length_c   1.000
_cell.angle_alpha   90.00
_cell.angle_beta   90.00
_cell.angle_gamma   90.00
#
_symmetry.space_group_name_H-M   'P 1'
#
loop_
_entity.id
_entity.type
_entity.pdbx_description
1 polymer ?
#
loop_
_entity_poly.entity_id
_entity_poly.type
_entity_poly.pdbx_seq_one_letter_code
_entity_poly.pdbx_strand_id
1 'polypeptide(L)'
;MDKPRDKLDIRSLQTIRSVLSDYHFDDTKWFDLGLELKLPSNELKVIRTSSSVYNDSDKLRECLSKWLESSSGPVNPRKLVNALRNMKQTYVAEGVCKILVDPASQLLLSFSDELSDLELTDELLTLLYTEELITRKTRDKIKESGYLLVDESLRAVCATVAKDHNKLKVLADILSQCEQTTSLAHNLMSDYDKLKRKYSSQYSSSIEEEKLTQKMDVFGEQDLSQQATAAVMKFDDGKYFLVKDLVYSYIYY
;
A
#
# COMPACT_ATOMS: atom_id res chain seq x y z
N MET A 1 12.82 18.01 -2.67
CA MET A 1 12.08 17.59 -3.89
C MET A 1 11.12 16.50 -3.46
N ASP A 2 9.81 16.71 -3.61
CA ASP A 2 8.78 15.75 -3.23
C ASP A 2 8.75 14.66 -4.33
N LYS A 3 9.36 13.50 -4.06
CA LYS A 3 9.36 12.36 -4.98
C LYS A 3 7.91 11.86 -5.06
N PRO A 4 7.27 11.77 -6.24
CA PRO A 4 5.89 11.30 -6.32
C PRO A 4 5.82 9.85 -5.84
N ARG A 5 5.18 9.65 -4.68
CA ARG A 5 5.09 8.39 -3.93
C ARG A 5 4.19 7.33 -4.58
N ASP A 6 3.51 7.68 -5.68
CA ASP A 6 2.40 6.92 -6.26
C ASP A 6 2.74 6.28 -7.63
N LYS A 7 4.03 6.10 -7.93
CA LYS A 7 4.51 5.92 -9.30
C LYS A 7 5.51 4.78 -9.42
N LEU A 8 5.17 3.76 -10.21
CA LEU A 8 6.04 2.63 -10.53
C LEU A 8 6.95 2.96 -11.72
N ASP A 9 8.19 2.50 -11.66
CA ASP A 9 9.16 2.55 -12.75
C ASP A 9 9.86 1.18 -12.90
N ILE A 10 10.82 1.08 -13.82
CA ILE A 10 11.56 -0.17 -14.05
C ILE A 10 12.27 -0.71 -12.80
N ARG A 11 12.64 0.16 -11.84
CA ARG A 11 13.28 -0.25 -10.57
C ARG A 11 12.29 -0.97 -9.67
N SER A 12 11.00 -0.73 -9.86
CA SER A 12 9.91 -1.39 -9.13
C SER A 12 9.61 -2.80 -9.63
N LEU A 13 10.21 -3.24 -10.76
CA LEU A 13 9.95 -4.54 -11.38
C LEU A 13 10.15 -5.71 -10.41
N GLN A 14 11.25 -5.69 -9.66
CA GLN A 14 11.53 -6.76 -8.71
C GLN A 14 10.53 -6.78 -7.56
N THR A 15 10.15 -5.62 -7.01
CA THR A 15 9.13 -5.52 -5.97
C THR A 15 7.77 -6.04 -6.46
N ILE A 16 7.35 -5.68 -7.68
CA ILE A 16 6.10 -6.16 -8.26
C ILE A 16 6.11 -7.68 -8.38
N ARG A 17 7.19 -8.26 -8.91
CA ARG A 17 7.33 -9.72 -9.03
C ARG A 17 7.27 -10.40 -7.67
N SER A 18 7.97 -9.87 -6.68
CA SER A 18 7.95 -10.41 -5.33
C SER A 18 6.56 -10.35 -4.72
N VAL A 19 5.81 -9.25 -4.88
CA VAL A 19 4.43 -9.15 -4.40
C VAL A 19 3.51 -10.14 -5.11
N LEU A 20 3.64 -10.31 -6.43
CA LEU A 20 2.84 -11.31 -7.17
C LEU A 20 3.12 -12.73 -6.66
N SER A 21 4.38 -13.06 -6.40
CA SER A 21 4.82 -14.35 -5.84
C SER A 21 4.29 -14.58 -4.42
N ASP A 22 4.41 -13.57 -3.54
CA ASP A 22 3.96 -13.63 -2.14
C ASP A 22 2.45 -13.92 -2.03
N TYR A 23 1.67 -13.49 -3.03
CA TYR A 23 0.22 -13.72 -3.12
C TYR A 23 -0.14 -14.85 -4.10
N HIS A 24 0.83 -15.69 -4.49
CA HIS A 24 0.65 -16.89 -5.30
C HIS A 24 0.00 -16.63 -6.67
N PHE A 25 0.41 -15.56 -7.33
CA PHE A 25 0.06 -15.36 -8.74
C PHE A 25 0.63 -16.51 -9.59
N ASP A 26 -0.17 -16.98 -10.52
CA ASP A 26 0.21 -18.04 -11.45
C ASP A 26 0.92 -17.43 -12.67
N ASP A 27 2.26 -17.57 -12.71
CA ASP A 27 3.11 -17.02 -13.76
C ASP A 27 2.68 -17.46 -15.17
N THR A 28 1.99 -18.59 -15.33
CA THR A 28 1.47 -19.04 -16.64
C THR A 28 0.45 -18.08 -17.25
N LYS A 29 -0.19 -17.24 -16.42
CA LYS A 29 -1.18 -16.23 -16.82
C LYS A 29 -0.57 -14.90 -17.26
N TRP A 30 0.75 -14.82 -17.42
CA TRP A 30 1.43 -13.60 -17.85
C TRP A 30 0.85 -13.00 -19.14
N PHE A 31 0.41 -13.85 -20.07
CA PHE A 31 -0.12 -13.40 -21.36
C PHE A 31 -1.45 -12.66 -21.19
N ASP A 32 -2.36 -13.23 -20.40
CA ASP A 32 -3.65 -12.62 -20.08
C ASP A 32 -3.45 -11.33 -19.27
N LEU A 33 -2.51 -11.34 -18.34
CA LEU A 33 -2.13 -10.14 -17.58
C LEU A 33 -1.62 -9.04 -18.51
N GLY A 34 -0.75 -9.37 -19.47
CA GLY A 34 -0.26 -8.41 -20.46
C GLY A 34 -1.38 -7.77 -21.29
N LEU A 35 -2.38 -8.55 -21.69
CA LEU A 35 -3.56 -8.05 -22.41
C LEU A 35 -4.40 -7.09 -21.55
N GLU A 36 -4.60 -7.42 -20.26
CA GLU A 36 -5.33 -6.55 -19.33
C GLU A 36 -4.58 -5.25 -19.03
N LEU A 37 -3.25 -5.32 -18.97
CA LEU A 37 -2.35 -4.16 -18.88
C LEU A 37 -2.28 -3.33 -20.18
N LYS A 38 -3.02 -3.74 -21.22
CA LYS A 38 -3.13 -3.10 -22.54
C LYS A 38 -1.81 -3.07 -23.33
N LEU A 39 -0.95 -4.08 -23.12
CA LEU A 39 0.21 -4.27 -23.97
C LEU A 39 -0.21 -4.69 -25.39
N PRO A 40 0.48 -4.19 -26.44
CA PRO A 40 0.20 -4.59 -27.82
C PRO A 40 0.33 -6.10 -28.03
N SER A 41 -0.64 -6.73 -28.70
CA SER A 41 -0.65 -8.19 -28.91
C SER A 41 0.57 -8.70 -29.67
N ASN A 42 1.15 -7.89 -30.58
CA ASN A 42 2.38 -8.21 -31.27
C ASN A 42 3.56 -8.32 -30.30
N GLU A 43 3.67 -7.44 -29.30
CA GLU A 43 4.74 -7.52 -28.29
C GLU A 43 4.63 -8.76 -27.41
N LEU A 44 3.41 -9.09 -26.96
CA LEU A 44 3.16 -10.33 -26.21
C LEU A 44 3.47 -11.57 -27.04
N LYS A 45 3.16 -11.56 -28.33
CA LYS A 45 3.54 -12.65 -29.25
C LYS A 45 5.05 -12.76 -29.37
N VAL A 46 5.79 -11.64 -29.46
CA VAL A 46 7.25 -11.65 -29.49
C VAL A 46 7.81 -12.32 -28.23
N ILE A 47 7.34 -11.94 -27.04
CA ILE A 47 7.74 -12.56 -25.75
C ILE A 47 7.47 -14.08 -25.76
N ARG A 48 6.32 -14.49 -26.30
CA ARG A 48 5.96 -15.90 -26.41
C ARG A 48 6.86 -16.67 -27.38
N THR A 49 7.28 -16.04 -28.48
CA THR A 49 8.08 -16.69 -29.54
C THR A 49 9.58 -16.63 -29.33
N SER A 50 10.10 -15.66 -28.58
CA SER A 50 11.51 -15.55 -28.19
C SER A 50 11.96 -16.66 -27.22
N SER A 51 11.07 -17.62 -26.92
CA SER A 51 11.05 -18.40 -25.69
C SER A 51 10.95 -19.91 -25.90
N SER A 52 11.84 -20.51 -26.70
CA SER A 52 12.06 -21.96 -26.63
C SER A 52 12.89 -22.38 -25.40
N VAL A 53 13.50 -21.42 -24.68
CA VAL A 53 14.39 -21.66 -23.52
C VAL A 53 13.85 -21.05 -22.20
N TYR A 54 12.89 -20.12 -22.27
CA TYR A 54 12.39 -19.38 -21.09
C TYR A 54 11.20 -20.05 -20.40
N ASN A 55 11.22 -20.10 -19.07
CA ASN A 55 10.07 -20.50 -18.26
C ASN A 55 9.02 -19.37 -18.19
N ASP A 56 7.84 -19.65 -17.63
CA ASP A 56 6.76 -18.65 -17.58
C ASP A 56 7.09 -17.46 -16.64
N SER A 57 7.96 -17.65 -15.65
CA SER A 57 8.42 -16.56 -14.79
C SER A 57 9.29 -15.54 -15.53
N ASP A 58 10.13 -16.01 -16.45
CA ASP A 58 10.91 -15.14 -17.33
C ASP A 58 10.02 -14.36 -18.29
N LYS A 59 8.95 -14.99 -18.82
CA LYS A 59 7.97 -14.32 -19.68
C LYS A 59 7.15 -13.29 -18.90
N LEU A 60 6.77 -13.58 -17.65
CA LEU A 60 6.13 -12.62 -16.77
C LEU A 60 7.05 -11.42 -16.50
N ARG A 61 8.33 -11.66 -16.22
CA ARG A 61 9.32 -10.58 -16.03
C ARG A 61 9.39 -9.68 -17.25
N GLU A 62 9.55 -10.25 -18.45
CA GLU A 62 9.64 -9.49 -19.70
C GLU A 62 8.35 -8.71 -19.99
N CYS A 63 7.19 -9.34 -19.76
CA CYS A 63 5.87 -8.70 -19.88
C CYS A 63 5.76 -7.46 -18.97
N LEU A 64 6.13 -7.60 -17.70
CA LEU A 64 6.10 -6.49 -16.75
C LEU A 64 7.14 -5.41 -17.09
N SER A 65 8.33 -5.78 -17.59
CA SER A 65 9.35 -4.84 -18.07
C SER A 65 8.80 -3.97 -19.20
N LYS A 66 8.23 -4.61 -20.23
CA LYS A 66 7.60 -3.88 -21.35
C LYS A 66 6.47 -2.98 -20.89
N TRP A 67 5.64 -3.44 -19.95
CA TRP A 67 4.58 -2.61 -19.40
C TRP A 67 5.13 -1.35 -18.71
N LEU A 68 6.18 -1.47 -17.89
CA LEU A 68 6.82 -0.35 -17.21
C LEU A 68 7.57 0.59 -18.16
N GLU A 69 8.10 0.08 -19.28
CA GLU A 69 8.81 0.86 -20.30
C GLU A 69 7.88 1.51 -21.33
N SER A 70 6.74 0.89 -21.65
CA SER A 70 5.78 1.35 -22.65
C SER A 70 5.07 2.65 -22.27
N SER A 71 5.01 2.96 -20.98
CA SER A 71 4.55 4.23 -20.48
C SER A 71 5.67 5.27 -20.58
N SER A 72 5.44 6.36 -21.31
CA SER A 72 6.33 7.52 -21.43
C SER A 72 6.47 8.33 -20.11
N GLY A 73 6.41 7.66 -18.97
CA GLY A 73 6.36 8.21 -17.63
C GLY A 73 5.93 7.14 -16.62
N PRO A 74 5.98 7.43 -15.32
CA PRO A 74 5.78 6.40 -14.31
C PRO A 74 4.35 5.85 -14.31
N VAL A 75 4.22 4.54 -14.10
CA VAL A 75 2.95 3.83 -14.16
C VAL A 75 2.20 3.92 -12.85
N ASN A 76 0.90 4.15 -12.92
CA ASN A 76 0.03 4.09 -11.75
C ASN A 76 -0.18 2.62 -11.33
N PRO A 77 0.21 2.19 -10.11
CA PRO A 77 0.04 0.83 -9.62
C PRO A 77 -1.43 0.36 -9.61
N ARG A 78 -2.40 1.28 -9.59
CA ARG A 78 -3.83 0.95 -9.71
C ARG A 78 -4.18 0.29 -11.04
N LYS A 79 -3.42 0.54 -12.12
CA LYS A 79 -3.62 -0.17 -13.40
C LYS A 79 -3.37 -1.67 -13.25
N LEU A 80 -2.35 -2.05 -12.49
CA LEU A 80 -2.06 -3.45 -12.18
C LEU A 80 -3.15 -4.07 -11.31
N VAL A 81 -3.60 -3.36 -10.27
CA VAL A 81 -4.72 -3.82 -9.42
C VAL A 81 -5.98 -4.06 -10.26
N ASN A 82 -6.33 -3.13 -11.14
CA ASN A 82 -7.52 -3.25 -11.99
C ASN A 82 -7.39 -4.41 -12.98
N ALA A 83 -6.22 -4.59 -13.60
CA ALA A 83 -5.96 -5.73 -14.48
C ALA A 83 -6.15 -7.06 -13.73
N LEU A 84 -5.57 -7.21 -12.53
CA LEU A 84 -5.72 -8.41 -11.71
C LEU A 84 -7.19 -8.65 -11.30
N ARG A 85 -7.95 -7.59 -10.97
CA ARG A 85 -9.40 -7.68 -10.68
C ARG A 85 -10.20 -8.15 -11.90
N ASN A 86 -9.90 -7.64 -13.09
CA ASN A 86 -10.55 -8.07 -14.33
C ASN A 86 -10.29 -9.56 -14.63
N MET A 87 -9.09 -10.05 -14.32
CA MET A 87 -8.72 -11.47 -14.40
C MET A 87 -9.27 -12.32 -13.24
N LYS A 88 -10.11 -11.73 -12.37
CA LYS A 88 -10.65 -12.37 -11.16
C LYS A 88 -9.57 -12.85 -10.17
N GLN A 89 -8.36 -12.31 -10.25
CA GLN A 89 -7.27 -12.54 -9.29
C GLN A 89 -7.42 -11.60 -8.09
N THR A 90 -8.55 -11.67 -7.39
CA THR A 90 -8.93 -10.71 -6.34
C THR A 90 -7.95 -10.70 -5.17
N TYR A 91 -7.50 -11.88 -4.72
CA TYR A 91 -6.53 -12.01 -3.62
C TYR A 91 -5.17 -11.38 -3.97
N VAL A 92 -4.67 -11.63 -5.19
CA VAL A 92 -3.43 -11.02 -5.69
C VAL A 92 -3.59 -9.50 -5.82
N ALA A 93 -4.73 -9.05 -6.34
CA ALA A 93 -5.03 -7.63 -6.47
C ALA A 93 -5.09 -6.91 -5.11
N GLU A 94 -5.63 -7.56 -4.08
CA GLU A 94 -5.64 -7.05 -2.72
C GLU A 94 -4.22 -6.92 -2.17
N GLY A 95 -3.36 -7.91 -2.41
CA GLY A 95 -1.95 -7.85 -2.03
C GLY A 95 -1.20 -6.70 -2.70
N VAL A 96 -1.34 -6.56 -4.01
CA VAL A 96 -0.78 -5.43 -4.76
C VAL A 96 -1.31 -4.10 -4.24
N CYS A 97 -2.60 -4.03 -3.90
CA CYS A 97 -3.20 -2.83 -3.32
C CYS A 97 -2.55 -2.48 -1.97
N LYS A 98 -2.43 -3.45 -1.06
CA LYS A 98 -1.81 -3.25 0.26
C LYS A 98 -0.36 -2.82 0.19
N ILE A 99 0.43 -3.35 -0.75
CA ILE A 99 1.88 -3.10 -0.77
C ILE A 99 2.24 -1.90 -1.63
N LEU A 100 1.65 -1.78 -2.83
CA LEU A 100 2.10 -0.81 -3.84
C LEU A 100 1.16 0.40 -3.98
N VAL A 101 -0.05 0.35 -3.45
CA VAL A 101 -1.05 1.43 -3.59
C VAL A 101 -1.36 2.11 -2.25
N ASP A 102 -1.39 1.35 -1.16
CA ASP A 102 -1.70 1.91 0.16
C ASP A 102 -0.66 2.96 0.57
N PRO A 103 -1.10 4.15 1.02
CA PRO A 103 -0.21 5.26 1.33
C PRO A 103 0.68 5.01 2.55
N ALA A 104 0.24 4.22 3.53
CA ALA A 104 1.07 3.87 4.69
C ALA A 104 2.20 2.92 4.27
N SER A 105 1.90 1.94 3.41
CA SER A 105 2.92 1.07 2.81
C SER A 105 3.89 1.83 1.91
N GLN A 106 3.42 2.74 1.06
CA GLN A 106 4.29 3.55 0.20
C GLN A 106 5.22 4.45 1.03
N LEU A 107 4.72 4.99 2.14
CA LEU A 107 5.53 5.73 3.08
C LEU A 107 6.60 4.83 3.68
N LEU A 108 6.24 3.64 4.17
CA LEU A 108 7.22 2.70 4.73
C LEU A 108 8.28 2.27 3.70
N LEU A 109 7.85 1.95 2.48
CA LEU A 109 8.75 1.59 1.37
C LEU A 109 9.67 2.73 0.94
N SER A 110 9.35 3.99 1.25
CA SER A 110 10.26 5.10 0.98
C SER A 110 11.50 5.10 1.90
N PHE A 111 11.44 4.35 3.00
CA PHE A 111 12.55 4.09 3.92
C PHE A 111 13.15 2.69 3.71
N SER A 112 12.91 2.03 2.58
CA SER A 112 13.35 0.64 2.38
C SER A 112 14.86 0.48 2.47
N ASP A 113 15.61 1.46 2.00
CA ASP A 113 17.08 1.42 1.99
C ASP A 113 17.59 1.51 3.43
N GLU A 114 17.11 2.49 4.21
CA GLU A 114 17.46 2.63 5.63
C GLU A 114 17.01 1.45 6.49
N LEU A 115 15.86 0.85 6.18
CA LEU A 115 15.36 -0.35 6.86
C LEU A 115 16.13 -1.62 6.47
N SER A 116 16.70 -1.67 5.26
CA SER A 116 17.49 -2.82 4.81
C SER A 116 18.87 -2.86 5.46
N ASP A 117 19.42 -1.69 5.78
CA ASP A 117 20.69 -1.55 6.52
C ASP A 117 20.53 -1.73 8.03
N LEU A 118 19.29 -1.85 8.52
CA LEU A 118 18.99 -2.00 9.93
C LEU A 118 19.13 -3.46 10.38
N GLU A 119 20.10 -3.72 11.25
CA GLU A 119 20.19 -4.97 12.01
C GLU A 119 19.30 -4.89 13.26
N LEU A 120 18.23 -5.68 13.29
CA LEU A 120 17.31 -5.71 14.42
C LEU A 120 17.93 -6.47 15.60
N THR A 121 17.80 -5.94 16.82
CA THR A 121 18.10 -6.72 18.02
C THR A 121 16.98 -7.71 18.31
N ASP A 122 17.27 -8.76 19.09
CA ASP A 122 16.26 -9.73 19.52
C ASP A 122 15.15 -9.08 20.36
N GLU A 123 15.48 -7.98 21.06
CA GLU A 123 14.54 -7.14 21.79
C GLU A 123 13.57 -6.40 20.86
N LEU A 124 14.09 -5.68 19.84
CA LEU A 124 13.24 -5.00 18.85
C LEU A 124 12.36 -6.02 18.12
N LEU A 125 12.92 -7.18 17.76
CA LEU A 125 12.19 -8.23 17.08
C LEU A 125 11.06 -8.83 17.95
N THR A 126 11.28 -8.91 19.27
CA THR A 126 10.24 -9.30 20.23
C THR A 126 9.14 -8.26 20.28
N LEU A 127 9.49 -6.97 20.34
CA LEU A 127 8.51 -5.88 20.34
C LEU A 127 7.68 -5.84 19.05
N LEU A 128 8.31 -6.00 17.88
CA LEU A 128 7.59 -6.08 16.60
C LEU A 128 6.57 -7.22 16.59
N TYR A 129 6.88 -8.35 17.23
CA TYR A 129 5.97 -9.48 17.34
C TYR A 129 4.84 -9.22 18.35
N THR A 130 5.15 -8.69 19.55
CA THR A 130 4.13 -8.43 20.58
C THR A 130 3.18 -7.31 20.18
N GLU A 131 3.66 -6.32 19.43
CA GLU A 131 2.87 -5.24 18.85
C GLU A 131 2.20 -5.66 17.53
N GLU A 132 2.20 -6.95 17.18
CA GLU A 132 1.53 -7.52 16.01
C GLU A 132 1.93 -6.88 14.67
N LEU A 133 3.11 -6.25 14.59
CA LEU A 133 3.67 -5.73 13.33
C LEU A 133 4.10 -6.86 12.41
N ILE A 134 4.58 -7.96 13.00
CA ILE A 134 5.02 -9.17 12.30
C ILE A 134 4.38 -10.43 12.90
N THR A 135 4.21 -11.45 12.07
CA THR A 135 3.77 -12.78 12.53
C THR A 135 4.95 -13.59 13.06
N ARG A 136 4.66 -14.70 13.75
CA ARG A 136 5.70 -15.67 14.14
C ARG A 136 6.52 -16.17 12.95
N LYS A 137 5.85 -16.49 11.84
CA LYS A 137 6.51 -16.93 10.60
C LYS A 137 7.46 -15.85 10.06
N THR A 138 7.02 -14.60 10.03
CA THR A 138 7.84 -13.46 9.58
C THR A 138 9.04 -13.25 10.51
N ARG A 139 8.84 -13.36 11.82
CA ARG A 139 9.89 -13.26 12.83
C ARG A 139 10.98 -14.31 12.63
N ASP A 140 10.58 -15.56 12.43
CA ASP A 140 11.51 -16.68 12.26
C ASP A 140 12.33 -16.48 10.97
N LYS A 141 11.73 -15.98 9.89
CA LYS A 141 12.44 -15.58 8.65
C LYS A 141 13.44 -14.45 8.86
N ILE A 142 13.09 -13.44 9.65
CA ILE A 142 14.02 -12.34 9.99
C ILE A 142 15.24 -12.89 10.74
N LYS A 143 15.06 -13.85 11.65
CA LYS A 143 16.17 -14.51 12.33
C LYS A 143 17.06 -15.30 11.36
N GLU A 144 16.45 -16.02 10.42
CA GLU A 144 17.15 -16.75 9.37
C GLU A 144 17.94 -15.81 8.43
N SER A 145 17.46 -14.59 8.20
CA SER A 145 18.13 -13.57 7.38
C SER A 145 19.12 -12.70 8.16
N GLY A 146 19.59 -13.15 9.32
CA GLY A 146 20.58 -12.40 10.11
C GLY A 146 20.02 -11.11 10.71
N TYR A 147 18.74 -11.13 11.12
CA TYR A 147 18.04 -10.02 11.77
C TYR A 147 17.74 -8.80 10.89
N LEU A 148 17.81 -8.93 9.57
CA LEU A 148 17.51 -7.84 8.64
C LEU A 148 16.03 -7.79 8.25
N LEU A 149 15.46 -6.57 8.23
CA LEU A 149 14.08 -6.34 7.76
C LEU A 149 14.05 -6.08 6.26
N VAL A 150 14.33 -7.13 5.49
CA VAL A 150 14.42 -7.07 4.02
C VAL A 150 13.34 -7.91 3.33
N ASP A 151 13.11 -7.59 2.06
CA ASP A 151 12.27 -8.37 1.14
C ASP A 151 10.89 -8.76 1.70
N GLU A 152 10.64 -10.06 1.89
CA GLU A 152 9.35 -10.60 2.31
C GLU A 152 8.97 -10.10 3.70
N SER A 153 9.95 -9.93 4.58
CA SER A 153 9.69 -9.44 5.93
C SER A 153 9.24 -7.97 5.93
N LEU A 154 9.88 -7.12 5.14
CA LEU A 154 9.46 -5.74 4.95
C LEU A 154 8.07 -5.65 4.29
N ARG A 155 7.81 -6.47 3.27
CA ARG A 155 6.48 -6.54 2.63
C ARG A 155 5.41 -7.05 3.59
N ALA A 156 5.73 -7.96 4.50
CA ALA A 156 4.80 -8.39 5.54
C ALA A 156 4.45 -7.23 6.50
N VAL A 157 5.42 -6.42 6.91
CA VAL A 157 5.15 -5.21 7.70
C VAL A 157 4.30 -4.21 6.90
N CYS A 158 4.61 -4.01 5.62
CA CYS A 158 3.77 -3.20 4.71
C CYS A 158 2.32 -3.68 4.71
N ALA A 159 2.07 -4.99 4.56
CA ALA A 159 0.73 -5.55 4.60
C ALA A 159 0.01 -5.31 5.94
N THR A 160 0.76 -5.30 7.05
CA THR A 160 0.22 -4.98 8.38
C THR A 160 -0.13 -3.51 8.51
N VAL A 161 0.77 -2.59 8.13
CA VAL A 161 0.52 -1.15 8.23
C VAL A 161 -0.58 -0.70 7.27
N ALA A 162 -0.78 -1.37 6.13
CA ALA A 162 -1.91 -1.10 5.24
C ALA A 162 -3.27 -1.45 5.87
N LYS A 163 -3.30 -2.41 6.81
CA LYS A 163 -4.53 -2.77 7.55
C LYS A 163 -4.80 -1.81 8.70
N ASP A 164 -3.74 -1.36 9.37
CA ASP A 164 -3.81 -0.38 10.46
C ASP A 164 -2.67 0.63 10.33
N HIS A 165 -3.01 1.82 9.81
CA HIS A 165 -2.03 2.89 9.59
C HIS A 165 -1.36 3.34 10.89
N ASN A 166 -1.99 3.15 12.06
CA ASN A 166 -1.35 3.48 13.34
C ASN A 166 -0.15 2.59 13.66
N LYS A 167 -0.02 1.43 13.01
CA LYS A 167 1.16 0.58 13.14
C LYS A 167 2.43 1.26 12.63
N LEU A 168 2.35 2.28 11.76
CA LEU A 168 3.52 3.12 11.44
C LEU A 168 4.04 3.88 12.66
N LYS A 169 3.13 4.41 13.48
CA LYS A 169 3.49 5.07 14.75
C LYS A 169 4.17 4.06 15.68
N VAL A 170 3.55 2.90 15.86
CA VAL A 170 4.09 1.84 16.73
C VAL A 170 5.47 1.39 16.26
N LEU A 171 5.68 1.23 14.95
CA LEU A 171 6.98 0.92 14.37
C LEU A 171 8.01 2.02 14.68
N ALA A 172 7.66 3.28 14.48
CA ALA A 172 8.54 4.40 14.81
C ALA A 172 8.87 4.44 16.32
N ASP A 173 7.89 4.20 17.19
CA ASP A 173 8.09 4.15 18.64
C ASP A 173 9.03 3.00 19.03
N ILE A 174 8.90 1.82 18.44
CA ILE A 174 9.83 0.69 18.64
C ILE A 174 11.24 1.05 18.16
N LEU A 175 11.37 1.58 16.95
CA LEU A 175 12.65 1.99 16.39
C LEU A 175 13.29 3.13 17.21
N SER A 176 12.53 3.94 17.91
CA SER A 176 13.08 5.01 18.77
C SER A 176 13.76 4.47 20.04
N GLN A 177 13.58 3.20 20.38
CA GLN A 177 14.19 2.59 21.56
C GLN A 177 15.67 2.22 21.37
N CYS A 178 16.17 2.27 20.13
CA CYS A 178 17.57 2.04 19.82
C CYS A 178 18.21 3.32 19.27
N GLU A 179 19.34 3.73 19.86
CA GLU A 179 20.03 4.97 19.48
C GLU A 179 20.40 5.01 17.99
N GLN A 180 20.70 3.86 17.39
CA GLN A 180 21.09 3.72 15.98
C GLN A 180 19.93 4.04 15.02
N THR A 181 18.68 3.85 15.46
CA THR A 181 17.48 4.03 14.64
C THR A 181 16.66 5.26 15.00
N THR A 182 17.11 6.08 15.95
CA THR A 182 16.40 7.28 16.39
C THR A 182 16.11 8.27 15.26
N SER A 183 17.07 8.49 14.35
CA SER A 183 16.89 9.39 13.21
C SER A 183 15.86 8.85 12.22
N LEU A 184 15.93 7.55 11.90
CA LEU A 184 14.97 6.83 11.06
C LEU A 184 13.56 6.88 11.67
N ALA A 185 13.44 6.58 12.96
CA ALA A 185 12.19 6.63 13.72
C ALA A 185 11.55 8.02 13.68
N HIS A 186 12.33 9.08 13.93
CA HIS A 186 11.84 10.44 13.89
C HIS A 186 11.39 10.87 12.50
N ASN A 187 12.14 10.50 11.45
CA ASN A 187 11.78 10.80 10.07
C ASN A 187 10.49 10.07 9.66
N LEU A 188 10.39 8.78 9.99
CA LEU A 188 9.20 7.96 9.76
C LEU A 188 7.97 8.57 10.44
N MET A 189 8.09 8.95 11.72
CA MET A 189 7.02 9.59 12.48
C MET A 189 6.60 10.93 11.87
N SER A 190 7.58 11.78 11.52
CA SER A 190 7.34 13.10 10.92
C SER A 190 6.58 12.98 9.59
N ASP A 191 6.96 12.02 8.76
CA ASP A 191 6.29 11.78 7.48
C ASP A 191 4.91 11.14 7.67
N TYR A 192 4.74 10.27 8.67
CA TYR A 192 3.43 9.72 9.03
C TYR A 192 2.46 10.83 9.50
N ASP A 193 2.92 11.77 10.32
CA ASP A 193 2.11 12.92 10.74
C ASP A 193 1.73 13.84 9.58
N LYS A 194 2.62 14.02 8.59
CA LYS A 194 2.30 14.74 7.35
C LYS A 194 1.24 13.99 6.55
N LEU A 195 1.36 12.66 6.44
CA LEU A 195 0.39 11.82 5.75
C LEU A 195 -0.99 11.96 6.40
N LYS A 196 -1.07 11.79 7.73
CA LYS A 196 -2.31 11.91 8.50
C LYS A 196 -2.98 13.28 8.34
N ARG A 197 -2.18 14.36 8.36
CA ARG A 197 -2.69 15.72 8.11
C ARG A 197 -3.26 15.88 6.70
N LYS A 198 -2.56 15.38 5.67
CA LYS A 198 -3.01 15.47 4.28
C LYS A 198 -4.38 14.81 4.08
N TYR A 199 -4.58 13.62 4.65
CA TYR A 199 -5.88 12.92 4.55
C TYR A 199 -6.96 13.57 5.41
N SER A 200 -6.60 14.13 6.57
CA SER A 200 -7.54 14.89 7.41
C SER A 200 -8.02 16.19 6.74
N SER A 201 -7.15 16.88 6.00
CA SER A 201 -7.50 18.10 5.27
C SER A 201 -8.30 17.82 4.00
N GLN A 202 -7.97 16.75 3.27
CA GLN A 202 -8.68 16.35 2.05
C GLN A 202 -10.14 15.95 2.35
N TYR A 203 -10.38 15.32 3.51
CA TYR A 203 -11.74 15.02 3.96
C TYR A 203 -12.52 16.26 4.38
N SER A 204 -11.86 17.24 5.00
CA SER A 204 -12.49 18.51 5.39
C SER A 204 -12.93 19.34 4.17
N SER A 205 -12.13 19.35 3.09
CA SER A 205 -12.50 20.03 1.84
C SER A 205 -13.64 19.33 1.08
N SER A 206 -13.68 18.00 1.05
CA SER A 206 -14.77 17.26 0.38
C SER A 206 -16.11 17.43 1.09
N ILE A 207 -16.12 17.53 2.43
CA ILE A 207 -17.33 17.85 3.20
C ILE A 207 -17.81 19.29 2.92
N GLU A 208 -16.89 20.24 2.77
CA GLU A 208 -17.26 21.63 2.43
C GLU A 208 -17.86 21.72 1.02
N GLU A 209 -17.31 21.00 0.04
CA GLU A 209 -17.85 20.94 -1.33
C GLU A 209 -19.24 20.26 -1.41
N GLU A 210 -19.45 19.16 -0.67
CA GLU A 210 -20.78 18.51 -0.55
C GLU A 210 -21.81 19.42 0.14
N LYS A 211 -21.40 20.17 1.18
CA LYS A 211 -22.27 21.16 1.84
C LYS A 211 -22.64 22.31 0.92
N LEU A 212 -21.71 22.79 0.09
CA LEU A 212 -21.95 23.85 -0.89
C LEU A 212 -22.90 23.41 -2.01
N THR A 213 -22.76 22.17 -2.48
CA THR A 213 -23.68 21.60 -3.49
C THR A 213 -25.08 21.35 -2.91
N GLN A 214 -25.21 20.86 -1.68
CA GLN A 214 -26.51 20.77 -1.00
C GLN A 214 -27.15 22.14 -0.69
N LYS A 215 -26.34 23.17 -0.42
CA LYS A 215 -26.85 24.54 -0.21
C LYS A 215 -27.41 25.19 -1.49
N MET A 216 -26.96 24.75 -2.67
CA MET A 216 -27.47 25.25 -3.95
C MET A 216 -28.85 24.68 -4.33
N ASP A 217 -29.30 23.59 -3.67
CA ASP A 217 -30.61 22.96 -3.93
C ASP A 217 -31.71 23.35 -2.92
N VAL A 218 -31.41 24.19 -1.92
CA VAL A 218 -32.41 24.60 -0.90
C VAL A 218 -32.37 26.11 -0.68
N PHE A 219 -32.97 26.87 -1.60
CA PHE A 219 -33.47 28.21 -1.29
C PHE A 219 -34.84 28.08 -0.63
N GLY A 220 -34.85 28.17 0.70
CA GLY A 220 -36.04 28.29 1.53
C GLY A 220 -35.60 28.69 2.93
N GLU A 221 -35.69 29.98 3.23
CA GLU A 221 -35.36 30.56 4.54
C GLU A 221 -36.07 29.81 5.67
N GLN A 222 -35.32 29.38 6.70
CA GLN A 222 -35.58 29.77 8.08
C GLN A 222 -34.47 29.34 9.05
N ASP A 223 -34.09 30.34 9.83
CA ASP A 223 -33.35 30.44 11.08
C ASP A 223 -33.15 29.18 11.95
N LEU A 224 -31.89 28.92 12.37
CA LEU A 224 -31.42 28.89 13.77
C LEU A 224 -30.20 27.96 13.97
N SER A 225 -29.10 28.58 14.41
CA SER A 225 -28.30 28.20 15.58
C SER A 225 -28.30 26.72 16.03
N GLN A 226 -27.09 26.14 16.10
CA GLN A 226 -26.70 24.81 16.62
C GLN A 226 -26.71 23.70 15.57
N GLN A 227 -25.52 23.34 15.09
CA GLN A 227 -25.04 21.95 15.05
C GLN A 227 -23.63 21.89 14.43
N ALA A 228 -22.64 21.64 15.28
CA ALA A 228 -21.48 20.88 14.85
C ALA A 228 -21.92 19.41 14.75
N THR A 229 -22.47 19.01 13.61
CA THR A 229 -22.87 17.62 13.39
C THR A 229 -21.62 16.78 13.15
N ALA A 230 -21.03 16.27 14.23
CA ALA A 230 -20.30 15.02 14.14
C ALA A 230 -21.30 13.96 13.69
N ALA A 231 -21.13 13.41 12.50
CA ALA A 231 -21.95 12.30 12.05
C ALA A 231 -21.72 11.14 13.03
N VAL A 232 -22.78 10.73 13.72
CA VAL A 232 -22.81 9.56 14.59
C VAL A 232 -23.72 8.55 13.90
N MET A 233 -23.16 7.43 13.44
CA MET A 233 -23.95 6.34 12.89
C MET A 233 -24.49 5.50 14.05
N LYS A 234 -25.81 5.30 14.07
CA LYS A 234 -26.50 4.40 14.99
C LYS A 234 -26.82 3.12 14.25
N PHE A 235 -26.37 1.99 14.78
CA PHE A 235 -26.74 0.66 14.27
C PHE A 235 -27.95 0.12 15.06
N ASP A 236 -28.67 -0.84 14.47
CA ASP A 236 -29.91 -1.43 15.01
C ASP A 236 -29.74 -2.11 16.39
N ASP A 237 -28.49 -2.33 16.83
CA ASP A 237 -28.15 -2.85 18.16
C ASP A 237 -28.02 -1.77 19.25
N GLY A 238 -28.26 -0.49 18.90
CA GLY A 238 -28.26 0.62 19.83
C GLY A 238 -26.88 1.21 20.15
N LYS A 239 -25.83 0.78 19.46
CA LYS A 239 -24.48 1.37 19.60
C LYS A 239 -24.30 2.58 18.69
N TYR A 240 -23.57 3.57 19.21
CA TYR A 240 -23.21 4.80 18.51
C TYR A 240 -21.70 4.85 18.33
N PHE A 241 -21.24 5.08 17.09
CA PHE A 241 -19.81 5.28 16.80
C PHE A 241 -19.59 6.63 16.13
N LEU A 242 -18.48 7.30 16.50
CA LEU A 242 -18.01 8.51 15.83
C LEU A 242 -17.47 8.12 14.45
N VAL A 243 -17.97 8.76 13.38
CA VAL A 243 -17.60 8.44 11.99
C VAL A 243 -16.09 8.58 11.71
N LYS A 244 -15.32 9.26 12.56
CA LYS A 244 -13.84 9.32 12.45
C LYS A 244 -13.16 7.95 12.48
N ASP A 245 -13.72 6.96 13.18
CA ASP A 245 -13.09 5.66 13.36
C ASP A 245 -13.49 4.63 12.29
N LEU A 246 -14.56 4.88 11.52
CA LEU A 246 -15.08 3.95 10.51
C LEU A 246 -14.53 4.19 9.09
N VAL A 247 -14.07 5.40 8.78
CA VAL A 247 -13.68 5.77 7.40
C VAL A 247 -12.36 5.13 6.97
N TYR A 248 -11.47 4.77 7.90
CA TYR A 248 -10.26 4.01 7.54
C TYR A 248 -10.58 2.59 7.03
N SER A 249 -11.72 2.00 7.41
CA SER A 249 -12.13 0.66 6.97
C SER A 249 -12.90 0.64 5.65
N TYR A 250 -13.53 1.74 5.24
CA TYR A 250 -14.51 1.75 4.12
C TYR A 250 -13.99 2.37 2.81
N ILE A 251 -12.78 2.94 2.79
CA ILE A 251 -12.18 3.51 1.55
C ILE A 251 -11.48 2.44 0.67
N TYR A 252 -11.38 1.18 1.11
CA TYR A 252 -10.65 0.13 0.38
C TYR A 252 -11.45 -1.17 0.12
N TYR A 253 -12.75 -1.08 -0.15
CA TYR A 253 -13.52 -2.16 -0.79
C TYR A 253 -14.10 -1.71 -2.12
#